data_AF-A0A2Z2MAS1-F1
#
_entry.id   AF-A0A2Z2MAS1-F1
#
_cell.length_a   1.000
_cell.length_b   1.000
_cell.length_c   1.000
_cell.angle_alpha   90.00
_cell.angle_beta   90.00
_cell.angle_gamma   90.00
#
_symmetry.space_group_name_H-M   'P 1'
#
loop_
_entity.id
_entity.type
_entity.pdbx_description
1 polymer ?
#
loop_
_entity_poly.entity_id
_entity_poly.type
_entity_poly.pdbx_seq_one_letter_code
_entity_poly.pdbx_strand_id
1 'polypeptide(L)'
;MREVPFEEYLEFIKKHDHVIIEDQRIEIGRPIPIKTFQPQNFKLETTTVWSFPERGKWATHHANARYRGNWAPQVPRNLILQYTKPGDIVLDAFLGSGTTLIECKLLGRHGIGVDINYEALMVAWDRLNFEYDPRKDSQPTLSPYLGLKESIEWVEPQIRLYHGDARNLDKIEDESIDLIATHPPYANIIGYTKGARSLVEGDLSNVRSIDEFVSEMKKVAEEFYRVLKPGKYAAILMGDTRRHRHYVPIAFRVMKVFLEAGFILKEDIIKVQHHMRGTEPWKTWKRDFYLIAHEHLFVFRKPGEKEEIKKFQESMMV
;
A
#
# COMPACT_ATOMS: atom_id res chain seq x y z
N MET A 1 -5.26 -18.98 1.47
CA MET A 1 -4.16 -18.38 0.68
C MET A 1 -3.09 -19.42 0.35
N ARG A 2 -2.28 -19.18 -0.71
CA ARG A 2 -1.12 -20.01 -1.10
C ARG A 2 0.13 -19.15 -1.19
N GLU A 3 1.21 -19.57 -0.54
CA GLU A 3 2.51 -18.88 -0.67
C GLU A 3 3.01 -19.00 -2.10
N VAL A 4 3.52 -17.89 -2.63
CA VAL A 4 4.13 -17.77 -3.96
C VAL A 4 5.62 -17.52 -3.75
N PRO A 5 6.46 -18.56 -3.75
CA PRO A 5 7.89 -18.42 -3.48
C PRO A 5 8.61 -17.75 -4.67
N PHE A 6 9.82 -17.24 -4.42
CA PHE A 6 10.60 -16.55 -5.45
C PHE A 6 10.99 -17.48 -6.61
N GLU A 7 11.21 -18.76 -6.33
CA GLU A 7 11.51 -19.80 -7.33
C GLU A 7 10.38 -19.93 -8.36
N GLU A 8 9.13 -19.73 -7.94
CA GLU A 8 7.99 -19.77 -8.86
C GLU A 8 8.02 -18.59 -9.85
N TYR A 9 8.44 -17.41 -9.40
CA TYR A 9 8.70 -16.28 -10.29
C TYR A 9 9.86 -16.59 -11.26
N LEU A 10 10.94 -17.22 -10.80
CA LEU A 10 12.06 -17.62 -11.67
C LEU A 10 11.61 -18.62 -12.75
N GLU A 11 10.74 -19.58 -12.43
CA GLU A 11 10.15 -20.46 -13.44
C GLU A 11 9.19 -19.73 -14.37
N PHE A 12 8.43 -18.75 -13.86
CA PHE A 12 7.48 -17.96 -14.64
C PHE A 12 8.19 -17.17 -15.75
N ILE A 13 9.31 -16.52 -15.44
CA ILE A 13 10.05 -15.68 -16.40
C ILE A 13 10.80 -16.47 -17.48
N LYS A 14 10.97 -17.78 -17.33
CA LYS A 14 11.49 -18.64 -18.42
C LYS A 14 10.52 -18.71 -19.61
N LYS A 15 9.22 -18.50 -19.36
CA LYS A 15 8.15 -18.61 -20.36
C LYS A 15 7.52 -17.26 -20.69
N HIS A 16 7.75 -16.23 -19.88
CA HIS A 16 7.11 -14.93 -20.01
C HIS A 16 8.09 -13.79 -19.78
N ASP A 17 8.14 -12.84 -20.71
CA ASP A 17 8.91 -11.58 -20.59
C ASP A 17 8.04 -10.39 -20.17
N HIS A 18 6.73 -10.62 -20.01
CA HIS A 18 5.75 -9.62 -19.59
C HIS A 18 4.50 -10.26 -18.98
N VAL A 19 3.74 -9.45 -18.27
CA VAL A 19 2.35 -9.70 -17.88
C VAL A 19 1.44 -8.61 -18.43
N ILE A 20 0.13 -8.87 -18.40
CA ILE A 20 -0.89 -7.89 -18.79
C ILE A 20 -1.75 -7.63 -17.56
N ILE A 21 -1.64 -6.42 -17.02
CA ILE A 21 -2.48 -5.95 -15.92
C ILE A 21 -3.36 -4.85 -16.49
N GLU A 22 -4.68 -5.02 -16.42
CA GLU A 22 -5.63 -4.21 -17.18
C GLU A 22 -5.34 -4.21 -18.70
N ASP A 23 -5.08 -3.03 -19.25
CA ASP A 23 -4.70 -2.76 -20.64
C ASP A 23 -3.19 -2.49 -20.78
N GLN A 24 -2.40 -2.67 -19.71
CA GLN A 24 -0.98 -2.35 -19.68
C GLN A 24 -0.11 -3.59 -19.80
N ARG A 25 0.79 -3.59 -20.79
CA ARG A 25 1.91 -4.54 -20.87
C ARG A 25 3.01 -4.12 -19.89
N ILE A 26 3.30 -4.98 -18.92
CA ILE A 26 4.33 -4.76 -17.90
C ILE A 26 5.45 -5.77 -18.11
N GLU A 27 6.64 -5.28 -18.44
CA GLU A 27 7.82 -6.14 -18.64
C GLU A 27 8.35 -6.68 -17.31
N ILE A 28 8.82 -7.93 -17.35
CA ILE A 28 9.43 -8.67 -16.24
C ILE A 28 10.60 -9.51 -16.75
N GLY A 29 11.43 -10.02 -15.83
CA GLY A 29 12.54 -10.93 -16.08
C GLY A 29 13.79 -10.26 -16.66
N ARG A 30 13.87 -8.93 -16.58
CA ARG A 30 15.01 -8.14 -17.04
C ARG A 30 15.67 -7.41 -15.86
N PRO A 31 17.01 -7.25 -15.84
CA PRO A 31 17.68 -6.45 -14.83
C PRO A 31 17.12 -5.02 -14.79
N ILE A 32 16.76 -4.56 -13.59
CA ILE A 32 16.25 -3.20 -13.37
C ILE A 32 17.42 -2.32 -12.90
N PRO A 33 17.85 -1.31 -13.68
CA PRO A 33 18.97 -0.47 -13.29
C PRO A 33 18.62 0.41 -12.10
N ILE A 34 19.35 0.27 -10.99
CA ILE A 34 19.16 1.06 -9.77
C ILE A 34 20.23 2.15 -9.71
N LYS A 35 19.79 3.42 -9.69
CA LYS A 35 20.69 4.59 -9.53
C LYS A 35 20.99 4.89 -8.08
N THR A 36 19.97 4.83 -7.22
CA THR A 36 20.07 5.03 -5.78
C THR A 36 19.09 4.10 -5.09
N PHE A 37 19.45 3.53 -3.94
CA PHE A 37 18.53 2.72 -3.14
C PHE A 37 17.62 3.58 -2.25
N GLN A 38 18.11 4.73 -1.79
CA GLN A 38 17.36 5.62 -0.91
C GLN A 38 17.03 6.94 -1.63
N PRO A 39 15.96 7.64 -1.20
CA PRO A 39 15.71 9.02 -1.62
C PRO A 39 16.76 9.97 -1.03
N GLN A 40 17.24 10.94 -1.82
CA GLN A 40 18.27 11.89 -1.38
C GLN A 40 17.76 12.95 -0.39
N ASN A 41 16.50 13.38 -0.53
CA ASN A 41 15.93 14.53 0.23
C ASN A 41 14.58 14.19 0.88
N PHE A 42 14.36 12.94 1.26
CA PHE A 42 13.11 12.57 1.94
C PHE A 42 13.05 13.20 3.34
N LYS A 43 11.93 13.85 3.65
CA LYS A 43 11.59 14.31 4.99
C LYS A 43 10.29 13.62 5.41
N LEU A 44 10.21 13.26 6.68
CA LEU A 44 8.99 12.71 7.23
C LEU A 44 7.91 13.79 7.20
N GLU A 45 6.73 13.46 6.67
CA GLU A 45 5.57 14.32 6.77
C GLU A 45 5.02 14.28 8.20
N THR A 46 4.83 15.46 8.79
CA THR A 46 4.42 15.65 10.19
C THR A 46 3.05 16.31 10.34
N THR A 47 2.35 16.57 9.23
CA THR A 47 1.00 17.15 9.21
C THR A 47 0.05 16.23 8.45
N THR A 48 -1.26 16.49 8.51
CA THR A 48 -2.29 15.65 7.86
C THR A 48 -2.55 16.00 6.40
N VAL A 49 -1.74 16.85 5.76
CA VAL A 49 -1.85 17.13 4.32
C VAL A 49 -0.54 16.77 3.66
N TRP A 50 -0.53 15.66 2.91
CA TRP A 50 0.66 15.13 2.26
C TRP A 50 0.63 15.43 0.76
N SER A 51 1.74 15.93 0.23
CA SER A 51 1.83 16.29 -1.19
C SER A 51 3.16 15.83 -1.77
N PHE A 52 3.07 14.88 -2.71
CA PHE A 52 4.24 14.36 -3.43
C PHE A 52 4.07 14.60 -4.94
N PRO A 53 4.45 15.78 -5.45
CA PRO A 53 4.30 16.11 -6.87
C PRO A 53 5.09 15.15 -7.78
N GLU A 54 6.26 14.73 -7.32
CA GLU A 54 7.10 13.77 -8.04
C GLU A 54 7.04 12.39 -7.40
N ARG A 55 6.73 11.38 -8.21
CA ARG A 55 6.80 9.98 -7.79
C ARG A 55 8.25 9.58 -7.57
N GLY A 56 8.51 8.90 -6.45
CA GLY A 56 9.84 8.36 -6.16
C GLY A 56 10.38 7.42 -7.24
N LYS A 57 11.68 7.55 -7.53
CA LYS A 57 12.39 6.77 -8.57
C LYS A 57 13.53 5.91 -8.00
N TRP A 58 13.76 5.94 -6.69
CA TRP A 58 14.80 5.13 -6.03
C TRP A 58 14.45 3.65 -6.06
N ALA A 59 15.45 2.80 -5.83
CA ALA A 59 15.39 1.36 -6.00
C ALA A 59 14.70 0.99 -7.34
N THR A 60 13.72 0.11 -7.30
CA THR A 60 12.96 -0.36 -8.46
C THR A 60 11.63 0.39 -8.66
N HIS A 61 11.33 1.43 -7.86
CA HIS A 61 10.05 2.15 -7.95
C HIS A 61 9.80 2.73 -9.34
N HIS A 62 10.83 3.18 -10.04
CA HIS A 62 10.69 3.71 -11.39
C HIS A 62 10.12 2.68 -12.39
N ALA A 63 10.36 1.38 -12.17
CA ALA A 63 9.81 0.30 -12.98
C ALA A 63 8.30 0.08 -12.75
N ASN A 64 7.75 0.63 -11.67
CA ASN A 64 6.30 0.59 -11.37
C ASN A 64 5.52 1.74 -12.03
N ALA A 65 6.15 2.61 -12.82
CA ALA A 65 5.47 3.77 -13.42
C ALA A 65 4.34 3.39 -14.40
N ARG A 66 4.37 2.18 -14.98
CA ARG A 66 3.30 1.67 -15.88
C ARG A 66 2.22 0.87 -15.16
N TYR A 67 2.48 0.42 -13.92
CA TYR A 67 1.48 -0.26 -13.11
C TYR A 67 0.52 0.80 -12.55
N ARG A 68 -0.75 0.75 -12.95
CA ARG A 68 -1.78 1.66 -12.42
C ARG A 68 -2.18 1.25 -11.02
N GLY A 69 -2.65 2.19 -10.22
CA GLY A 69 -3.16 1.88 -8.87
C GLY A 69 -2.11 1.71 -7.78
N ASN A 70 -0.82 1.98 -8.04
CA ASN A 70 0.15 2.11 -6.95
C ASN A 70 0.13 3.52 -6.35
N TRP A 71 0.35 3.60 -5.04
CA TRP A 71 0.64 4.85 -4.37
C TRP A 71 2.11 5.27 -4.51
N ALA A 72 2.37 6.56 -4.32
CA ALA A 72 3.72 7.11 -4.34
C ALA A 72 4.54 6.47 -3.19
N PRO A 73 5.79 6.02 -3.43
CA PRO A 73 6.58 5.29 -2.42
C PRO A 73 6.88 6.10 -1.16
N GLN A 74 6.80 7.43 -1.23
CA GLN A 74 6.83 8.31 -0.06
C GLN A 74 5.73 7.98 0.97
N VAL A 75 4.54 7.56 0.53
CA VAL A 75 3.39 7.25 1.40
C VAL A 75 3.68 6.06 2.33
N PRO A 76 3.95 4.83 1.84
CA PRO A 76 4.30 3.72 2.71
C PRO A 76 5.59 3.98 3.47
N ARG A 77 6.58 4.68 2.88
CA ARG A 77 7.79 5.07 3.60
C ARG A 77 7.48 5.89 4.86
N ASN A 78 6.62 6.90 4.75
CA ASN A 78 6.26 7.76 5.88
C ASN A 78 5.55 6.95 6.98
N LEU A 79 4.62 6.08 6.59
CA LEU A 79 3.90 5.19 7.50
C LEU A 79 4.84 4.21 8.22
N ILE A 80 5.73 3.54 7.49
CA ILE A 80 6.68 2.56 8.04
C ILE A 80 7.62 3.23 9.04
N LEU A 81 8.19 4.39 8.69
CA LEU A 81 9.08 5.12 9.59
C LEU A 81 8.36 5.63 10.85
N GLN A 82 7.09 6.02 10.73
CA GLN A 82 6.33 6.57 11.86
C GLN A 82 5.81 5.49 12.82
N TYR A 83 5.38 4.33 12.31
CA TYR A 83 4.62 3.35 13.08
C TYR A 83 5.33 2.02 13.32
N THR A 84 6.56 1.85 12.83
CA THR A 84 7.32 0.59 12.98
C THR A 84 8.79 0.80 13.31
N LYS A 85 9.43 -0.24 13.83
CA LYS A 85 10.88 -0.34 14.03
C LYS A 85 11.52 -1.33 13.03
N PRO A 86 12.85 -1.29 12.80
CA PRO A 86 13.52 -2.37 12.08
C PRO A 86 13.17 -3.74 12.69
N GLY A 87 12.92 -4.74 11.83
CA GLY A 87 12.47 -6.07 12.24
C GLY A 87 10.96 -6.22 12.52
N ASP A 88 10.17 -5.14 12.54
CA ASP A 88 8.71 -5.25 12.61
C ASP A 88 8.13 -5.83 11.31
N ILE A 89 6.92 -6.41 11.40
CA ILE A 89 6.23 -7.03 10.26
C ILE A 89 5.19 -6.07 9.67
N VAL A 90 5.33 -5.75 8.38
CA VAL A 90 4.39 -4.92 7.62
C VAL A 90 3.58 -5.77 6.65
N LEU A 91 2.26 -5.61 6.65
CA LEU A 91 1.34 -6.26 5.72
C LEU A 91 0.80 -5.27 4.69
N ASP A 92 0.85 -5.67 3.42
CA ASP A 92 0.06 -5.07 2.34
C ASP A 92 -0.85 -6.14 1.72
N ALA A 93 -2.16 -6.05 1.96
CA ALA A 93 -3.13 -7.05 1.51
C ALA A 93 -3.73 -6.75 0.12
N PHE A 94 -3.26 -5.69 -0.54
CA PHE A 94 -3.55 -5.33 -1.92
C PHE A 94 -2.24 -4.94 -2.62
N LEU A 95 -1.27 -5.86 -2.57
CA LEU A 95 0.15 -5.60 -2.83
C LEU A 95 0.42 -4.93 -4.19
N GLY A 96 -0.32 -5.33 -5.22
CA GLY A 96 -0.10 -4.94 -6.60
C GLY A 96 1.35 -5.15 -7.04
N SER A 97 2.00 -4.08 -7.50
CA SER A 97 3.40 -4.11 -7.93
C SER A 97 4.45 -4.07 -6.81
N GLY A 98 4.05 -4.16 -5.54
CA GLY A 98 4.97 -4.34 -4.41
C GLY A 98 5.61 -3.07 -3.85
N THR A 99 5.06 -1.87 -4.10
CA THR A 99 5.65 -0.61 -3.63
C THR A 99 5.87 -0.58 -2.11
N THR A 100 4.93 -1.08 -1.32
CA THR A 100 5.05 -1.13 0.14
C THR A 100 6.22 -2.03 0.57
N LEU A 101 6.35 -3.21 -0.02
CA LEU A 101 7.39 -4.17 0.37
C LEU A 101 8.80 -3.78 -0.13
N ILE A 102 8.91 -3.03 -1.22
CA ILE A 102 10.18 -2.39 -1.61
C ILE A 102 10.64 -1.46 -0.49
N GLU A 103 9.75 -0.64 0.09
CA GLU A 103 10.09 0.21 1.23
C GLU A 103 10.42 -0.60 2.49
N CYS A 104 9.67 -1.68 2.77
CA CYS A 104 10.03 -2.60 3.86
C CYS A 104 11.47 -3.11 3.70
N LYS A 105 11.84 -3.54 2.48
CA LYS A 105 13.18 -4.03 2.19
C LYS A 105 14.26 -2.97 2.42
N LEU A 106 14.02 -1.76 1.93
CA LEU A 106 14.94 -0.63 2.06
C LEU A 106 15.10 -0.14 3.51
N LEU A 107 14.06 -0.29 4.32
CA LEU A 107 14.02 0.17 5.71
C LEU A 107 14.31 -0.93 6.73
N GLY A 108 14.53 -2.18 6.32
CA GLY A 108 14.84 -3.27 7.25
C GLY A 108 13.62 -3.77 8.04
N ARG A 109 12.44 -3.81 7.43
CA ARG A 109 11.21 -4.41 7.99
C ARG A 109 10.88 -5.70 7.25
N HIS A 110 10.32 -6.68 7.96
CA HIS A 110 9.75 -7.86 7.30
C HIS A 110 8.48 -7.45 6.56
N GLY A 111 8.23 -8.09 5.42
CA GLY A 111 7.16 -7.71 4.50
C GLY A 111 6.30 -8.91 4.13
N ILE A 112 4.99 -8.80 4.36
CA ILE A 112 4.00 -9.77 3.88
C ILE A 112 3.11 -9.08 2.85
N GLY A 113 3.04 -9.66 1.65
CA GLY A 113 2.20 -9.16 0.58
C GLY A 113 1.14 -10.18 0.20
N VAL A 114 -0.11 -9.74 0.10
CA VAL A 114 -1.20 -10.56 -0.42
C VAL A 114 -1.79 -9.85 -1.64
N ASP A 115 -2.01 -10.60 -2.70
CA ASP A 115 -2.79 -10.12 -3.84
C ASP A 115 -3.58 -11.27 -4.45
N ILE A 116 -4.78 -10.94 -4.91
CA ILE A 116 -5.68 -11.89 -5.58
C ILE A 116 -5.29 -12.08 -7.05
N ASN A 117 -4.55 -11.12 -7.63
CA ASN A 117 -4.01 -11.22 -8.97
C ASN A 117 -2.61 -11.85 -8.94
N TYR A 118 -2.54 -13.13 -9.30
CA TYR A 118 -1.28 -13.86 -9.39
C TYR A 118 -0.22 -13.19 -10.29
N GLU A 119 -0.61 -12.57 -11.41
CA GLU A 119 0.34 -11.88 -12.28
C GLU A 119 0.89 -10.59 -11.64
N ALA A 120 0.12 -9.94 -10.75
CA ALA A 120 0.62 -8.82 -9.96
C ALA A 120 1.74 -9.27 -8.99
N LEU A 121 1.62 -10.47 -8.40
CA LEU A 121 2.67 -11.05 -7.56
C LEU A 121 3.96 -11.35 -8.36
N MET A 122 3.85 -11.75 -9.63
CA MET A 122 5.02 -11.90 -10.50
C MET A 122 5.72 -10.56 -10.74
N VAL A 123 4.94 -9.48 -10.92
CA VAL A 123 5.51 -8.12 -10.99
C VAL A 123 6.15 -7.75 -9.66
N ALA A 124 5.50 -7.97 -8.51
CA ALA A 124 6.07 -7.66 -7.21
C ALA A 124 7.41 -8.38 -6.99
N TRP A 125 7.50 -9.68 -7.28
CA TRP A 125 8.77 -10.42 -7.20
C TRP A 125 9.86 -9.84 -8.10
N ASP A 126 9.53 -9.50 -9.35
CA ASP A 126 10.44 -8.84 -10.28
C ASP A 126 10.99 -7.51 -9.72
N ARG A 127 10.13 -6.73 -9.04
CA ARG A 127 10.52 -5.45 -8.42
C ARG A 127 11.28 -5.62 -7.11
N LEU A 128 11.08 -6.72 -6.41
CA LEU A 128 11.78 -7.07 -5.16
C LEU A 128 13.12 -7.78 -5.42
N ASN A 129 13.39 -8.18 -6.66
CA ASN A 129 14.59 -8.86 -7.12
C ASN A 129 15.79 -7.90 -7.25
N PHE A 130 16.26 -7.39 -6.12
CA PHE A 130 17.51 -6.65 -5.99
C PHE A 130 18.16 -6.98 -4.65
N GLU A 131 19.49 -7.05 -4.60
CA GLU A 131 20.21 -7.13 -3.33
C GLU A 131 20.36 -5.74 -2.72
N TYR A 132 20.22 -5.64 -1.40
CA TYR A 132 20.39 -4.38 -0.69
C TYR A 132 20.87 -4.67 0.73
N ASP A 133 22.04 -4.13 1.07
CA ASP A 133 22.56 -4.13 2.43
C ASP A 133 23.24 -2.77 2.68
N PRO A 134 22.62 -1.87 3.45
CA PRO A 134 23.18 -0.54 3.70
C PRO A 134 24.50 -0.58 4.48
N ARG A 135 24.85 -1.72 5.10
CA ARG A 135 26.08 -1.90 5.87
C ARG A 135 27.27 -2.24 4.96
N LYS A 136 27.00 -2.74 3.75
CA LYS A 136 28.03 -3.08 2.75
C LYS A 136 28.34 -1.92 1.80
N ASP A 137 27.48 -0.90 1.78
CA ASP A 137 27.64 0.27 0.92
C ASP A 137 28.67 1.24 1.53
N SER A 138 29.81 1.41 0.87
CA SER A 138 30.94 2.24 1.32
C SER A 138 30.76 3.73 1.03
N GLN A 139 29.51 4.20 0.90
CA GLN A 139 29.21 5.62 0.75
C GLN A 139 29.57 6.36 2.05
N PRO A 140 30.33 7.46 1.99
CA PRO A 140 30.61 8.26 3.18
C PRO A 140 29.28 8.82 3.69
N THR A 141 28.82 8.34 4.83
CA THR A 141 27.77 9.03 5.57
C THR A 141 28.35 10.32 6.13
N LEU A 142 27.55 11.38 6.22
CA LEU A 142 27.96 12.63 6.88
C LEU A 142 28.10 12.46 8.41
N SER A 143 27.68 11.31 8.95
CA SER A 143 27.69 10.99 10.38
C SER A 143 29.06 11.17 11.08
N PRO A 144 30.21 10.79 10.49
CA PRO A 144 31.53 11.04 11.10
C PRO A 144 31.90 12.53 11.17
N TYR A 145 31.38 13.36 10.26
CA TYR A 145 31.66 14.81 10.23
C TYR A 145 30.71 15.62 11.12
N LEU A 146 29.58 15.04 11.52
CA LEU A 146 28.55 15.66 12.37
C LEU A 146 28.58 15.16 13.83
N GLY A 147 29.50 14.27 14.19
CA GLY A 147 29.62 13.73 15.55
C GLY A 147 28.48 12.80 15.96
N LEU A 148 27.65 12.34 15.02
CA LEU A 148 26.55 11.42 15.29
C LEU A 148 27.07 9.98 15.34
N LYS A 149 27.07 9.37 16.53
CA LYS A 149 27.17 7.91 16.68
C LYS A 149 25.79 7.30 16.48
N GLU A 150 25.42 6.98 15.25
CA GLU A 150 24.31 6.07 15.00
C GLU A 150 24.75 4.98 14.04
N SER A 151 24.85 3.76 14.56
CA SER A 151 24.83 2.55 13.73
C SER A 151 23.47 2.49 13.04
N ILE A 152 23.46 2.25 11.73
CA ILE A 152 22.22 1.97 11.00
C ILE A 152 21.62 0.69 11.60
N GLU A 153 20.55 0.82 12.38
CA GLU A 153 19.76 -0.33 12.84
C GLU A 153 18.96 -0.85 11.64
N TRP A 154 19.47 -1.93 11.03
CA TRP A 154 18.85 -2.57 9.87
C TRP A 154 18.92 -4.08 10.05
N VAL A 155 17.77 -4.72 9.88
CA VAL A 155 17.61 -6.18 9.92
C VAL A 155 17.36 -6.66 8.50
N GLU A 156 18.00 -7.78 8.14
CA GLU A 156 17.77 -8.43 6.84
C GLU A 156 16.28 -8.77 6.69
N PRO A 157 15.57 -8.12 5.75
CA PRO A 157 14.14 -8.32 5.56
C PRO A 157 13.81 -9.74 5.15
N GLN A 158 12.70 -10.25 5.66
CA GLN A 158 12.06 -11.47 5.17
C GLN A 158 10.82 -11.04 4.43
N ILE A 159 10.72 -11.42 3.16
CA ILE A 159 9.63 -11.03 2.28
C ILE A 159 8.86 -12.29 1.89
N ARG A 160 7.54 -12.26 2.11
CA ARG A 160 6.64 -13.38 1.80
C ARG A 160 5.46 -12.88 0.98
N LEU A 161 5.21 -13.51 -0.16
CA LEU A 161 4.07 -13.19 -1.02
C LEU A 161 3.06 -14.34 -0.99
N TYR A 162 1.77 -14.00 -0.93
CA TYR A 162 0.68 -14.95 -0.99
C TYR A 162 -0.31 -14.59 -2.09
N HIS A 163 -0.64 -15.60 -2.89
CA HIS A 163 -1.82 -15.56 -3.74
C HIS A 163 -3.05 -15.83 -2.88
N GLY A 164 -3.89 -14.81 -2.71
CA GLY A 164 -4.91 -14.82 -1.68
C GLY A 164 -5.87 -13.65 -1.78
N ASP A 165 -6.96 -13.74 -1.03
CA ASP A 165 -7.98 -12.72 -0.94
C ASP A 165 -7.81 -11.95 0.37
N ALA A 166 -7.84 -10.63 0.34
CA ALA A 166 -7.74 -9.78 1.53
C ALA A 166 -8.87 -10.04 2.56
N ARG A 167 -9.98 -10.65 2.12
CA ARG A 167 -11.11 -11.08 2.98
C ARG A 167 -10.85 -12.40 3.71
N ASN A 168 -9.75 -13.08 3.43
CA ASN A 168 -9.36 -14.33 4.09
C ASN A 168 -7.84 -14.49 4.15
N LEU A 169 -7.25 -14.07 5.26
CA LEU A 169 -5.84 -14.10 5.58
C LEU A 169 -5.44 -15.34 6.41
N ASP A 170 -5.96 -16.52 6.06
CA ASP A 170 -5.80 -17.82 6.76
C ASP A 170 -4.35 -18.32 6.97
N LYS A 171 -3.33 -17.73 6.31
CA LYS A 171 -1.90 -18.02 6.51
C LYS A 171 -1.17 -17.00 7.36
N ILE A 172 -1.90 -16.02 7.89
CA ILE A 172 -1.38 -15.00 8.80
C ILE A 172 -2.02 -15.24 10.17
N GLU A 173 -1.16 -15.43 11.17
CA GLU A 173 -1.56 -15.64 12.56
C GLU A 173 -2.26 -14.40 13.12
N ASP A 174 -3.19 -14.63 14.04
CA ASP A 174 -3.84 -13.58 14.82
C ASP A 174 -2.77 -12.72 15.51
N GLU A 175 -2.99 -11.40 15.55
CA GLU A 175 -2.16 -10.46 16.30
C GLU A 175 -0.65 -10.59 16.02
N SER A 176 -0.27 -10.83 14.77
CA SER A 176 1.12 -11.01 14.34
C SER A 176 1.71 -9.81 13.60
N ILE A 177 0.86 -8.90 13.09
CA ILE A 177 1.26 -7.77 12.25
C ILE A 177 1.48 -6.49 13.07
N ASP A 178 2.55 -5.75 12.77
CA ASP A 178 2.92 -4.48 13.42
C ASP A 178 2.41 -3.23 12.69
N LEU A 179 2.22 -3.31 11.37
CA LEU A 179 1.60 -2.27 10.57
C LEU A 179 0.91 -2.92 9.36
N ILE A 180 -0.35 -2.55 9.12
CA ILE A 180 -0.98 -2.78 7.82
C ILE A 180 -0.87 -1.47 7.05
N ALA A 181 -0.29 -1.49 5.86
CA ALA A 181 -0.18 -0.33 4.98
C ALA A 181 -0.58 -0.76 3.58
N THR A 182 -1.77 -0.36 3.13
CA THR A 182 -2.33 -0.87 1.88
C THR A 182 -3.13 0.16 1.10
N HIS A 183 -3.26 -0.09 -0.20
CA HIS A 183 -3.96 0.75 -1.16
C HIS A 183 -4.98 -0.11 -1.95
N PRO A 184 -6.20 -0.31 -1.41
CA PRO A 184 -7.21 -1.15 -2.02
C PRO A 184 -7.75 -0.58 -3.34
N PRO A 185 -8.38 -1.42 -4.20
CA PRO A 185 -9.11 -0.91 -5.36
C PRO A 185 -10.28 -0.02 -4.94
N TYR A 186 -10.53 1.03 -5.73
CA TYR A 186 -11.63 1.95 -5.48
C TYR A 186 -12.91 1.48 -6.16
N ALA A 187 -13.57 0.48 -5.58
CA ALA A 187 -14.70 -0.20 -6.21
C ALA A 187 -14.36 -0.54 -7.68
N ASN A 188 -15.28 -0.30 -8.62
CA ASN A 188 -15.07 -0.54 -10.05
C ASN A 188 -14.45 0.63 -10.84
N ILE A 189 -13.71 1.54 -10.20
CA ILE A 189 -13.05 2.65 -10.91
C ILE A 189 -11.92 2.12 -11.81
N ILE A 190 -11.21 1.08 -11.37
CA ILE A 190 -10.10 0.46 -12.11
C ILE A 190 -10.27 -1.05 -12.02
N GLY A 191 -10.51 -1.75 -13.13
CA GLY A 191 -10.70 -3.20 -13.15
C GLY A 191 -9.38 -3.96 -13.30
N TYR A 192 -8.66 -4.20 -12.20
CA TYR A 192 -7.28 -4.71 -12.20
C TYR A 192 -7.10 -6.10 -12.82
N THR A 193 -8.18 -6.85 -13.04
CA THR A 193 -8.17 -8.17 -13.67
C THR A 193 -8.75 -8.18 -15.08
N LYS A 194 -9.16 -7.00 -15.59
CA LYS A 194 -9.67 -6.87 -16.96
C LYS A 194 -8.56 -7.19 -17.95
N GLY A 195 -8.69 -8.27 -18.73
CA GLY A 195 -7.66 -8.69 -19.68
C GLY A 195 -6.56 -9.58 -19.10
N ALA A 196 -6.63 -9.89 -17.79
CA ALA A 196 -5.80 -10.95 -17.21
C ALA A 196 -6.11 -12.29 -17.90
N ARG A 197 -5.11 -13.18 -17.96
CA ARG A 197 -5.23 -14.50 -18.62
C ARG A 197 -6.33 -15.38 -18.01
N SER A 198 -6.82 -15.05 -16.82
CA SER A 198 -7.93 -15.68 -16.13
C SER A 198 -8.81 -14.65 -15.43
N LEU A 199 -10.12 -14.87 -15.45
CA LEU A 199 -11.05 -14.19 -14.54
C LEU A 199 -10.65 -14.53 -13.10
N VAL A 200 -10.58 -13.51 -12.24
CA VAL A 200 -10.25 -13.69 -10.83
C VAL A 200 -11.54 -13.54 -10.02
N GLU A 201 -12.06 -14.66 -9.55
CA GLU A 201 -13.22 -14.68 -8.65
C GLU A 201 -12.86 -13.99 -7.33
N GLY A 202 -13.71 -13.07 -6.88
CA GLY A 202 -13.49 -12.32 -5.64
C GLY A 202 -12.77 -10.98 -5.78
N ASP A 203 -12.37 -10.59 -6.98
CA ASP A 203 -11.77 -9.27 -7.23
C ASP A 203 -12.74 -8.12 -6.89
N LEU A 204 -12.41 -7.37 -5.84
CA LEU A 204 -13.20 -6.22 -5.36
C LEU A 204 -13.30 -5.08 -6.38
N SER A 205 -12.47 -5.10 -7.42
CA SER A 205 -12.58 -4.15 -8.52
C SER A 205 -13.69 -4.46 -9.54
N ASN A 206 -14.32 -5.63 -9.44
CA ASN A 206 -15.40 -6.07 -10.33
C ASN A 206 -16.81 -5.97 -9.69
N VAL A 207 -16.93 -5.39 -8.51
CA VAL A 207 -18.20 -5.18 -7.79
C VAL A 207 -19.22 -4.37 -8.59
N ARG A 208 -20.50 -4.70 -8.43
CA ARG A 208 -21.61 -4.12 -9.22
C ARG A 208 -22.23 -2.89 -8.56
N SER A 209 -22.03 -2.72 -7.25
CA SER A 209 -22.55 -1.59 -6.49
C SER A 209 -21.58 -1.12 -5.39
N ILE A 210 -21.78 0.10 -4.91
CA ILE A 210 -20.99 0.62 -3.77
C ILE A 210 -21.35 -0.12 -2.48
N ASP A 211 -22.60 -0.54 -2.29
CA ASP A 211 -23.01 -1.21 -1.06
C ASP A 211 -22.43 -2.63 -0.99
N GLU A 212 -22.35 -3.33 -2.13
CA GLU A 212 -21.60 -4.59 -2.25
C GLU A 212 -20.11 -4.38 -1.91
N PHE A 213 -19.46 -3.36 -2.49
CA PHE A 213 -18.07 -3.03 -2.17
C PHE A 213 -17.86 -2.79 -0.66
N VAL A 214 -18.73 -2.00 -0.04
CA VAL A 214 -18.64 -1.69 1.40
C VAL A 214 -18.85 -2.94 2.26
N SER A 215 -19.79 -3.82 1.88
CA SER A 215 -20.00 -5.11 2.54
C SER A 215 -18.77 -6.01 2.47
N GLU A 216 -18.09 -6.04 1.32
CA GLU A 216 -16.87 -6.82 1.18
C GLU A 216 -15.67 -6.20 1.92
N MET A 217 -15.57 -4.87 1.93
CA MET A 217 -14.56 -4.16 2.73
C MET A 217 -14.77 -4.34 4.24
N LYS A 218 -16.00 -4.61 4.70
CA LYS A 218 -16.24 -4.99 6.10
C LYS A 218 -15.51 -6.30 6.47
N LYS A 219 -15.56 -7.31 5.60
CA LYS A 219 -14.83 -8.58 5.81
C LYS A 219 -13.33 -8.36 5.83
N VAL A 220 -12.81 -7.48 4.97
CA VAL A 220 -11.40 -7.07 4.98
C VAL A 220 -11.05 -6.38 6.31
N ALA A 221 -11.90 -5.48 6.81
CA ALA A 221 -11.68 -4.82 8.09
C ALA A 221 -11.64 -5.82 9.27
N GLU A 222 -12.53 -6.82 9.27
CA GLU A 222 -12.56 -7.89 10.27
C GLU A 222 -11.26 -8.72 10.25
N GLU A 223 -10.78 -9.11 9.06
CA GLU A 223 -9.50 -9.82 8.92
C GLU A 223 -8.29 -8.96 9.33
N PHE A 224 -8.30 -7.67 8.97
CA PHE A 224 -7.25 -6.74 9.39
C PHE A 224 -7.23 -6.59 10.91
N TYR A 225 -8.40 -6.51 11.53
CA TYR A 225 -8.51 -6.43 12.99
C TYR A 225 -7.98 -7.71 13.67
N ARG A 226 -8.25 -8.88 13.10
CA ARG A 226 -7.76 -10.18 13.59
C ARG A 226 -6.23 -10.25 13.58
N VAL A 227 -5.59 -9.95 12.43
CA VAL A 227 -4.14 -10.14 12.26
C VAL A 227 -3.29 -9.02 12.88
N LEU A 228 -3.85 -7.84 13.10
CA LEU A 228 -3.11 -6.70 13.67
C LEU A 228 -2.92 -6.87 15.18
N LYS A 229 -1.72 -6.60 15.68
CA LYS A 229 -1.44 -6.57 17.13
C LYS A 229 -2.25 -5.47 17.83
N PRO A 230 -2.70 -5.67 19.08
CA PRO A 230 -3.25 -4.60 19.91
C PRO A 230 -2.30 -3.40 20.01
N GLY A 231 -2.85 -2.18 19.92
CA GLY A 231 -2.09 -0.93 19.96
C GLY A 231 -1.34 -0.56 18.67
N LYS A 232 -1.34 -1.43 17.64
CA LYS A 232 -0.72 -1.17 16.34
C LYS A 232 -1.70 -0.56 15.34
N TYR A 233 -1.19 -0.23 14.15
CA TYR A 233 -1.86 0.65 13.20
C TYR A 233 -2.20 -0.03 11.87
N ALA A 234 -3.33 0.35 11.29
CA ALA A 234 -3.72 0.00 9.93
C ALA A 234 -3.96 1.28 9.14
N ALA A 235 -3.23 1.47 8.04
CA ALA A 235 -3.30 2.64 7.19
C ALA A 235 -3.81 2.25 5.79
N ILE A 236 -4.87 2.93 5.35
CA ILE A 236 -5.59 2.59 4.12
C ILE A 236 -5.82 3.85 3.30
N LEU A 237 -5.29 3.87 2.08
CA LEU A 237 -5.50 4.96 1.14
C LEU A 237 -6.77 4.70 0.31
N MET A 238 -7.79 5.54 0.48
CA MET A 238 -9.06 5.46 -0.22
C MET A 238 -9.37 6.75 -0.99
N GLY A 239 -9.76 6.60 -2.25
CA GLY A 239 -10.25 7.68 -3.09
C GLY A 239 -11.77 7.70 -3.15
N ASP A 240 -12.32 8.89 -3.39
CA ASP A 240 -13.72 9.07 -3.74
C ASP A 240 -13.92 9.21 -5.24
N THR A 241 -15.17 9.07 -5.68
CA THR A 241 -15.53 9.22 -7.09
C THR A 241 -16.66 10.21 -7.29
N ARG A 242 -16.91 10.55 -8.55
CA ARG A 242 -17.99 11.43 -8.96
C ARG A 242 -18.81 10.75 -10.04
N ARG A 243 -20.12 10.63 -9.82
CA ARG A 243 -21.09 10.11 -10.80
C ARG A 243 -22.19 11.12 -10.99
N HIS A 244 -22.59 11.35 -12.25
CA HIS A 244 -23.62 12.33 -12.60
C HIS A 244 -23.40 13.71 -11.95
N ARG A 245 -22.14 14.19 -11.92
CA ARG A 245 -21.68 15.44 -11.26
C ARG A 245 -21.77 15.47 -9.73
N HIS A 246 -22.27 14.42 -9.08
CA HIS A 246 -22.41 14.34 -7.63
C HIS A 246 -21.31 13.50 -6.98
N TYR A 247 -20.92 13.91 -5.76
CA TYR A 247 -19.85 13.26 -5.01
C TYR A 247 -20.34 11.91 -4.49
N VAL A 248 -19.52 10.87 -4.63
CA VAL A 248 -19.79 9.53 -4.10
C VAL A 248 -18.74 9.25 -3.03
N PRO A 249 -19.09 9.35 -1.73
CA PRO A 249 -18.15 9.28 -0.62
C PRO A 249 -17.83 7.82 -0.25
N ILE A 250 -17.05 7.14 -1.08
CA ILE A 250 -16.63 5.76 -0.86
C ILE A 250 -15.67 5.70 0.33
N ALA A 251 -14.72 6.63 0.43
CA ALA A 251 -13.71 6.67 1.47
C ALA A 251 -14.35 6.68 2.87
N PHE A 252 -15.32 7.55 3.12
CA PHE A 252 -16.01 7.64 4.41
C PHE A 252 -16.89 6.42 4.73
N ARG A 253 -17.45 5.76 3.71
CA ARG A 253 -18.18 4.49 3.91
C ARG A 253 -17.23 3.36 4.32
N VAL A 254 -16.04 3.30 3.71
CA VAL A 254 -14.99 2.37 4.12
C VAL A 254 -14.48 2.70 5.53
N MET A 255 -14.24 3.98 5.83
CA MET A 255 -13.86 4.42 7.17
C MET A 255 -14.87 3.93 8.22
N LYS A 256 -16.17 4.06 7.94
CA LYS A 256 -17.22 3.61 8.84
C LYS A 256 -17.15 2.11 9.14
N VAL A 257 -16.96 1.26 8.12
CA VAL A 257 -16.89 -0.20 8.37
C VAL A 257 -15.63 -0.60 9.15
N PHE A 258 -14.53 0.14 9.03
CA PHE A 258 -13.36 -0.05 9.89
C PHE A 258 -13.66 0.30 11.35
N LEU A 259 -14.37 1.39 11.61
CA LEU A 259 -14.82 1.74 12.96
C LEU A 259 -15.78 0.68 13.53
N GLU A 260 -16.70 0.16 12.71
CA GLU A 260 -17.62 -0.91 13.10
C GLU A 260 -16.91 -2.24 13.41
N ALA A 261 -15.75 -2.50 12.77
CA ALA A 261 -14.91 -3.67 13.04
C ALA A 261 -14.13 -3.56 14.38
N GLY A 262 -14.19 -2.41 15.06
CA GLY A 262 -13.56 -2.19 16.37
C GLY A 262 -12.32 -1.30 16.35
N PHE A 263 -11.90 -0.81 15.19
CA PHE A 263 -10.83 0.17 15.11
C PHE A 263 -11.23 1.52 15.69
N ILE A 264 -10.24 2.32 16.06
CA ILE A 264 -10.39 3.75 16.33
C ILE A 264 -9.63 4.56 15.28
N LEU A 265 -10.21 5.66 14.83
CA LEU A 265 -9.54 6.56 13.88
C LEU A 265 -8.47 7.36 14.62
N LYS A 266 -7.23 7.28 14.14
CA LYS A 266 -6.09 8.01 14.68
C LYS A 266 -5.79 9.26 13.85
N GLU A 267 -5.82 9.15 12.53
CA GLU A 267 -5.62 10.28 11.60
C GLU A 267 -6.54 10.13 10.37
N ASP A 268 -7.03 11.25 9.84
CA ASP A 268 -7.47 11.38 8.45
C ASP A 268 -6.47 12.28 7.72
N ILE A 269 -5.69 11.69 6.81
CA ILE A 269 -4.63 12.38 6.09
C ILE A 269 -5.06 12.61 4.66
N ILE A 270 -5.07 13.87 4.24
CA ILE A 270 -5.37 14.28 2.87
C ILE A 270 -4.12 14.11 2.02
N LYS A 271 -4.10 13.10 1.16
CA LYS A 271 -3.05 12.92 0.16
C LYS A 271 -3.44 13.66 -1.11
N VAL A 272 -2.69 14.70 -1.46
CA VAL A 272 -2.91 15.49 -2.68
C VAL A 272 -2.59 14.66 -3.91
N GLN A 273 -3.49 14.67 -4.89
CA GLN A 273 -3.30 14.00 -6.17
C GLN A 273 -2.67 14.96 -7.19
N HIS A 274 -1.63 14.48 -7.86
CA HIS A 274 -0.93 15.17 -8.94
C HIS A 274 -1.10 14.38 -10.25
N HIS A 275 -1.08 15.06 -11.40
CA HIS A 275 -1.10 14.44 -12.74
C HIS A 275 -2.25 13.42 -12.99
N MET A 276 -3.45 13.70 -12.47
CA MET A 276 -4.62 12.81 -12.57
C MET A 276 -5.14 12.62 -14.00
N ARG A 277 -4.73 11.55 -14.68
CA ARG A 277 -5.16 11.22 -16.06
C ARG A 277 -6.69 11.05 -16.20
N GLY A 278 -7.35 10.43 -15.22
CA GLY A 278 -8.81 10.25 -15.20
C GLY A 278 -9.62 11.56 -15.12
N THR A 279 -8.96 12.67 -14.76
CA THR A 279 -9.60 14.00 -14.71
C THR A 279 -9.39 14.81 -15.98
N GLU A 280 -8.51 14.38 -16.90
CA GLU A 280 -8.19 15.12 -18.13
C GLU A 280 -9.42 15.43 -19.01
N PRO A 281 -10.36 14.48 -19.24
CA PRO A 281 -11.57 14.78 -19.98
C PRO A 281 -12.41 15.91 -19.36
N TRP A 282 -12.34 16.08 -18.03
CA TRP A 282 -13.09 17.08 -17.30
C TRP A 282 -12.40 18.45 -17.23
N LYS A 283 -11.13 18.56 -17.62
CA LYS A 283 -10.39 19.84 -17.58
C LYS A 283 -10.81 20.80 -18.69
N THR A 284 -11.37 20.28 -19.78
CA THR A 284 -11.74 21.04 -20.98
C THR A 284 -13.21 21.48 -21.03
N TRP A 285 -14.03 21.05 -20.06
CA TRP A 285 -15.47 21.32 -20.02
C TRP A 285 -15.77 22.49 -19.08
N LYS A 286 -16.77 23.31 -19.43
CA LYS A 286 -17.36 24.27 -18.46
C LYS A 286 -18.07 23.46 -17.37
N ARG A 287 -17.63 23.60 -16.12
CA ARG A 287 -18.12 22.82 -14.99
C ARG A 287 -18.88 23.70 -13.99
N ASP A 288 -19.91 23.12 -13.40
CA ASP A 288 -20.68 23.61 -12.26
C ASP A 288 -20.30 22.88 -10.95
N PHE A 289 -19.18 22.14 -10.95
CA PHE A 289 -18.67 21.38 -9.80
C PHE A 289 -17.13 21.39 -9.74
N TYR A 290 -16.57 21.07 -8.57
CA TYR A 290 -15.13 20.94 -8.34
C TYR A 290 -14.58 19.54 -8.63
N LEU A 291 -13.36 19.47 -9.19
CA LEU A 291 -12.62 18.22 -9.34
C LEU A 291 -12.14 17.71 -7.98
N ILE A 292 -12.18 16.40 -7.79
CA ILE A 292 -11.52 15.74 -6.67
C ILE A 292 -10.02 15.80 -6.96
N ALA A 293 -9.23 16.31 -6.00
CA ALA A 293 -7.79 16.49 -6.12
C ALA A 293 -7.03 15.89 -4.93
N HIS A 294 -7.68 14.98 -4.21
CA HIS A 294 -7.11 14.31 -3.05
C HIS A 294 -7.67 12.90 -2.89
N GLU A 295 -7.02 12.14 -2.03
CA GLU A 295 -7.44 10.84 -1.49
C GLU A 295 -7.33 10.93 0.04
N HIS A 296 -8.10 10.11 0.74
CA HIS A 296 -8.03 9.99 2.19
C HIS A 296 -7.14 8.81 2.55
N LEU A 297 -6.08 9.07 3.30
CA LEU A 297 -5.29 8.06 3.98
C LEU A 297 -5.76 8.01 5.43
N PHE A 298 -6.65 7.06 5.72
CA PHE A 298 -7.08 6.84 7.09
C PHE A 298 -6.04 6.00 7.81
N VAL A 299 -5.60 6.48 8.97
CA VAL A 299 -4.79 5.71 9.91
C VAL A 299 -5.69 5.29 11.06
N PHE A 300 -5.93 3.99 11.17
CA PHE A 300 -6.64 3.35 12.27
C PHE A 300 -5.66 2.78 13.29
N ARG A 301 -6.10 2.70 14.54
CA ARG A 301 -5.41 1.95 15.59
C ARG A 301 -6.32 0.86 16.13
N LYS A 302 -5.78 -0.35 16.32
CA LYS A 302 -6.46 -1.37 17.12
C LYS A 302 -6.28 -1.02 18.59
N PRO A 303 -7.36 -0.91 19.39
CA PRO A 303 -7.24 -0.63 20.81
C PRO A 303 -6.29 -1.61 21.51
N GLY A 304 -5.59 -1.14 22.55
CA GLY A 304 -4.79 -1.98 23.41
C GLY A 304 -5.66 -2.86 24.30
N GLU A 305 -5.06 -3.87 24.92
CA GLU A 305 -5.75 -4.70 25.90
C GLU A 305 -6.27 -3.84 27.07
N LYS A 306 -7.55 -4.00 27.42
CA LYS A 306 -8.21 -3.32 28.55
C LYS A 306 -8.19 -1.79 28.45
N GLU A 307 -8.01 -1.24 27.25
CA GLU A 307 -8.01 0.19 27.02
C GLU A 307 -9.43 0.78 27.09
N GLU A 308 -9.58 1.94 27.73
CA GLU A 308 -10.86 2.65 27.79
C GLU A 308 -11.11 3.40 26.48
N ILE A 309 -11.72 2.72 25.51
CA ILE A 309 -11.90 3.18 24.13
C ILE A 309 -12.63 4.54 24.04
N LYS A 310 -13.58 4.82 24.96
CA LYS A 310 -14.36 6.07 24.98
C LYS A 310 -13.49 7.32 25.06
N LYS A 311 -12.33 7.25 25.72
CA LYS A 311 -11.34 8.33 25.78
C LYS A 311 -10.75 8.73 24.42
N PHE A 312 -10.90 7.89 23.40
CA PHE A 312 -10.35 8.13 22.07
C PHE A 312 -11.45 8.31 21.02
N GLN A 313 -12.57 7.59 21.11
CA GLN A 313 -13.65 7.67 20.12
C GLN A 313 -14.53 8.92 20.28
N GLU A 314 -14.85 9.29 21.52
CA GLU A 314 -15.89 10.29 21.82
C GLU A 314 -15.35 11.40 22.74
N SER A 315 -14.03 11.57 22.79
CA SER A 315 -13.40 12.54 23.67
C SER A 315 -13.83 13.97 23.32
N MET A 316 -14.61 14.57 24.21
CA MET A 316 -14.95 15.99 24.16
C MET A 316 -14.23 16.68 25.32
N MET A 317 -13.61 17.84 25.06
CA MET A 317 -13.14 18.69 26.14
C MET A 317 -14.37 19.15 26.93
N VAL A 318 -14.40 18.84 28.24
CA VAL A 318 -15.43 19.28 29.18
C VAL A 318 -15.17 20.72 29.59
#